data_AF-A0A949PH83-F1
#
_entry.id   AF-A0A949PH83-F1
#
_cell.length_a   1.000
_cell.length_b   1.000
_cell.length_c   1.000
_cell.angle_alpha   90.00
_cell.angle_beta   90.00
_cell.angle_gamma   90.00
#
_symmetry.space_group_name_H-M   'P 1'
#
loop_
_entity.id
_entity.type
_entity.pdbx_description
1 polymer ?
#
loop_
_entity_poly.entity_id
_entity_poly.type
_entity_poly.pdbx_seq_one_letter_code
_entity_poly.pdbx_strand_id
1 'polypeptide(L)'
;MPSFLQELLSNRTARGYLTQLVVLVCVAWLGWVMFDNVATNLRQQNIASGLSFLDEEAGFGIAQTLIAYSEQSSYGRALWVGLLNTLLCAAVGIFFASILGFSIGIARLSSNWLVAKLAAAYVDLLRNVPLLLQIFFWYFAVLRSLPGPNDSYEIAGSLFL
;
A
#
# COMPACT_ATOMS: atom_id res chain seq x y z
N MET A 1 38.61 11.46 47.78
CA MET A 1 37.84 11.40 46.52
C MET A 1 38.31 12.53 45.63
N PRO A 2 38.61 12.31 44.34
CA PRO A 2 39.28 13.31 43.52
C PRO A 2 38.36 14.54 43.31
N SER A 3 38.91 15.74 43.50
CA SER A 3 38.23 17.05 43.47
C SER A 3 37.39 17.28 42.21
N PHE A 4 37.81 16.70 41.08
CA PHE A 4 37.14 16.79 39.79
C PHE A 4 35.72 16.19 39.77
N LEU A 5 35.48 15.08 40.48
CA LEU A 5 34.16 14.43 40.52
C LEU A 5 33.15 15.24 41.35
N GLN A 6 33.61 15.97 42.37
CA GLN A 6 32.76 16.84 43.17
C GLN A 6 32.37 18.11 42.40
N GLU A 7 33.29 18.63 41.59
CA GLU A 7 33.07 19.80 40.71
C GLU A 7 32.04 19.49 39.60
N LEU A 8 32.14 18.31 38.99
CA LEU A 8 31.19 17.79 37.99
C LEU A 8 29.76 17.59 38.53
N LEU A 9 29.62 17.15 39.78
CA LEU A 9 28.32 16.90 40.42
C LEU A 9 27.69 18.16 41.05
N SER A 10 28.52 19.12 41.45
CA SER A 10 28.09 20.39 42.07
C SER A 10 27.58 21.39 41.03
N ASN A 11 28.22 21.47 39.86
CA ASN A 11 27.86 22.42 38.82
C ASN A 11 26.60 21.98 38.05
N ARG A 12 25.55 22.83 38.04
CA ARG A 12 24.23 22.54 37.46
C ARG A 12 24.30 22.16 35.97
N THR A 13 25.18 22.83 35.20
CA THR A 13 25.35 22.59 33.76
C THR A 13 26.13 21.31 33.49
N ALA A 14 27.20 21.07 34.24
CA ALA A 14 28.03 19.86 34.10
C ALA A 14 27.25 18.59 34.48
N ARG A 15 26.45 18.65 35.55
CA ARG A 15 25.54 17.58 35.96
C ARG A 15 24.49 17.27 34.89
N GLY A 16 23.95 18.30 34.22
CA GLY A 16 23.00 18.13 33.11
C GLY A 16 23.58 17.31 31.96
N TYR A 17 24.77 17.69 31.46
CA TYR A 17 25.46 16.93 30.41
C TYR A 17 25.83 15.51 30.84
N LEU A 18 26.25 15.32 32.09
CA LEU A 18 26.57 13.99 32.63
C LEU A 18 25.31 13.11 32.68
N THR A 19 24.17 13.64 33.16
CA THR A 19 22.91 12.89 33.18
C THR A 19 22.41 12.54 31.78
N GLN A 20 22.53 13.45 30.81
CA GLN A 20 22.15 13.18 29.43
C GLN A 20 23.04 12.12 28.78
N LEU A 21 24.35 12.18 29.00
CA LEU A 21 25.29 11.16 28.53
C LEU A 21 24.93 9.77 29.09
N VAL A 22 24.68 9.69 30.40
CA VAL A 22 24.29 8.43 31.05
C VAL A 22 22.99 7.89 30.48
N VAL A 23 21.96 8.73 30.31
CA VAL A 23 20.69 8.32 29.71
C VAL A 23 20.88 7.83 28.27
N LEU A 24 21.68 8.53 27.46
CA LEU A 24 21.92 8.18 26.07
C LEU A 24 22.65 6.83 25.95
N VAL A 25 23.67 6.60 26.79
CA VAL A 25 24.36 5.32 26.89
C VAL A 25 23.40 4.22 27.35
N CYS A 26 22.58 4.45 28.37
CA CYS A 26 21.59 3.48 28.84
C CYS A 26 20.57 3.12 27.75
N VAL A 27 20.06 4.10 27.00
CA VAL A 27 19.10 3.88 25.92
C VAL A 27 19.75 3.14 24.76
N ALA A 28 20.97 3.52 24.36
CA ALA A 28 21.71 2.83 23.30
C ALA A 28 22.02 1.37 23.69
N TRP A 29 22.45 1.15 24.93
CA TRP A 29 22.69 -0.18 25.47
C TRP A 29 21.41 -1.02 25.52
N LEU A 30 20.30 -0.46 26.01
CA LEU A 30 19.01 -1.15 26.03
C LEU A 30 18.54 -1.51 24.61
N GLY A 31 18.64 -0.55 23.67
CA GLY A 31 18.30 -0.78 22.27
C GLY A 31 19.17 -1.87 21.63
N TRP A 32 20.46 -1.88 21.91
CA TRP A 32 21.39 -2.92 21.45
C TRP A 32 21.01 -4.29 22.00
N VAL A 33 20.74 -4.39 23.31
CA VAL A 33 20.33 -5.65 23.96
C VAL A 33 19.00 -6.16 23.39
N MET A 34 18.03 -5.29 23.14
CA MET A 34 16.75 -5.70 22.55
C MET A 34 16.94 -6.18 21.11
N PHE A 35 17.71 -5.47 20.29
CA PHE A 35 17.99 -5.86 18.92
C PHE A 35 18.70 -7.22 18.84
N ASP A 36 19.74 -7.42 19.66
CA ASP A 36 20.50 -8.67 19.70
C ASP A 36 19.65 -9.85 20.20
N ASN A 37 18.81 -9.63 21.22
CA ASN A 37 17.85 -10.62 21.67
C ASN A 37 16.87 -11.00 20.55
N VAL A 38 16.27 -10.03 19.86
CA VAL A 38 15.33 -10.30 18.76
C VAL A 38 16.04 -11.02 17.61
N ALA A 39 17.20 -10.54 17.17
CA ALA A 39 17.97 -11.15 16.09
C ALA A 39 18.36 -12.61 16.43
N THR A 40 18.77 -12.87 17.67
CA THR A 40 19.13 -14.21 18.12
C THR A 40 17.93 -15.13 18.19
N ASN A 41 16.79 -14.67 18.71
CA ASN A 41 15.54 -15.44 18.77
C ASN A 41 15.02 -15.77 17.36
N LEU A 42 15.06 -14.81 16.43
CA LEU A 42 14.64 -15.02 15.04
C LEU A 42 15.51 -16.05 14.32
N ARG A 43 16.84 -15.99 14.53
CA ARG A 43 17.79 -16.99 14.00
C ARG A 43 17.53 -18.38 14.56
N GLN A 44 17.22 -18.50 15.86
CA GLN A 44 16.91 -19.79 16.50
C GLN A 44 15.60 -20.40 15.98
N GLN A 45 14.64 -19.57 15.57
CA GLN A 45 13.34 -20.02 15.05
C GLN A 45 13.34 -20.25 13.53
N ASN A 46 14.49 -20.14 12.85
CA ASN A 46 14.61 -20.19 11.38
C ASN A 46 13.64 -19.22 10.68
N ILE A 47 13.28 -18.12 11.34
CA ILE A 47 12.46 -17.07 10.73
C ILE A 47 13.40 -16.22 9.89
N ALA A 48 13.13 -16.16 8.58
CA ALA A 48 13.80 -15.24 7.66
C ALA A 48 13.70 -13.82 8.23
N SER A 49 14.82 -13.34 8.77
CA SER A 49 14.92 -12.01 9.37
C SER A 49 15.76 -11.14 8.46
N GLY A 50 15.23 -9.97 8.09
CA GLY A 50 15.84 -9.06 7.12
C GLY A 50 15.14 -9.05 5.77
N LEU A 51 15.86 -8.73 4.70
CA LEU A 51 15.33 -8.63 3.33
C LEU A 51 15.57 -9.89 2.48
N SER A 52 16.11 -10.97 3.06
CA SER A 52 16.39 -12.21 2.33
C SER A 52 15.13 -12.86 1.77
N PHE A 53 13.96 -12.61 2.39
CA PHE A 53 12.68 -13.10 1.89
C PHE A 53 12.39 -12.62 0.47
N LEU A 54 12.98 -11.50 0.03
CA LEU A 54 12.80 -10.98 -1.34
C LEU A 54 13.41 -11.90 -2.40
N ASP A 55 14.38 -12.73 -2.02
CA ASP A 55 15.04 -13.69 -2.91
C ASP A 55 14.40 -15.09 -2.84
N GLU A 56 13.55 -15.35 -1.84
CA GLU A 56 12.79 -16.60 -1.71
C GLU A 56 11.68 -16.70 -2.76
N GLU A 57 11.34 -17.92 -3.18
CA GLU A 57 10.28 -18.18 -4.15
C GLU A 57 8.91 -17.80 -3.59
N ALA A 58 8.12 -17.06 -4.38
CA ALA A 58 6.83 -16.54 -3.96
C ALA A 58 5.77 -17.65 -3.78
N GLY A 59 5.77 -18.67 -4.65
CA GLY A 59 4.88 -19.82 -4.53
C GLY A 59 3.40 -19.53 -4.82
N PHE A 60 3.07 -18.36 -5.37
CA PHE A 60 1.70 -18.00 -5.76
C PHE A 60 1.64 -17.34 -7.14
N GLY A 61 0.55 -17.59 -7.86
CA GLY A 61 0.28 -16.99 -9.16
C GLY A 61 -0.25 -15.56 -9.04
N ILE A 62 0.07 -14.71 -10.03
CA ILE A 62 -0.48 -13.35 -10.18
C ILE A 62 -1.27 -13.30 -11.48
N ALA A 63 -2.55 -12.92 -11.40
CA ALA A 63 -3.48 -12.96 -12.54
C ALA A 63 -3.04 -12.08 -13.73
N GLN A 64 -2.51 -10.88 -13.45
CA GLN A 64 -1.99 -9.95 -14.45
C GLN A 64 -0.51 -9.69 -14.20
N THR A 65 0.32 -9.85 -15.22
CA THR A 65 1.78 -9.63 -15.12
C THR A 65 2.25 -8.75 -16.27
N LEU A 66 2.84 -7.59 -15.97
CA LEU A 66 3.42 -6.69 -16.99
C LEU A 66 4.85 -7.11 -17.39
N ILE A 67 5.49 -7.91 -16.54
CA ILE A 67 6.81 -8.49 -16.75
C ILE A 67 6.71 -10.00 -16.53
N ALA A 68 7.56 -10.78 -17.18
CA ALA A 68 7.56 -12.24 -17.04
C ALA A 68 7.65 -12.63 -15.55
N TYR A 69 6.69 -13.41 -15.07
CA TYR A 69 6.61 -13.86 -13.68
C TYR A 69 6.01 -15.27 -13.67
N SER A 70 6.54 -16.12 -12.79
CA SER A 70 6.01 -17.45 -12.51
C SER A 70 6.00 -17.68 -11.00
N GLU A 71 5.35 -18.75 -10.55
CA GLU A 71 5.28 -19.10 -9.12
C GLU A 71 6.65 -19.42 -8.52
N GLN A 72 7.64 -19.78 -9.35
CA GLN A 72 9.05 -19.97 -8.96
C GLN A 72 9.84 -18.66 -8.91
N SER A 73 9.24 -17.52 -9.29
CA SER A 73 9.89 -16.22 -9.19
C SER A 73 9.97 -15.76 -7.74
N SER A 74 10.95 -14.91 -7.44
CA SER A 74 11.15 -14.42 -6.07
C SER A 74 10.08 -13.45 -5.59
N TYR A 75 9.88 -13.31 -4.28
CA TYR A 75 8.98 -12.31 -3.69
C TYR A 75 9.32 -10.89 -4.12
N GLY A 76 10.60 -10.55 -4.28
CA GLY A 76 11.04 -9.26 -4.78
C GLY A 76 10.51 -8.99 -6.18
N ARG A 77 10.48 -10.02 -7.05
CA ARG A 77 9.88 -9.91 -8.38
C ARG A 77 8.36 -9.80 -8.31
N ALA A 78 7.71 -10.54 -7.41
CA ALA A 78 6.26 -10.43 -7.17
C ALA A 78 5.85 -9.01 -6.74
N LEU A 79 6.64 -8.37 -5.85
CA LEU A 79 6.43 -6.98 -5.43
C LEU A 79 6.58 -6.01 -6.60
N TRP A 80 7.57 -6.20 -7.47
CA TRP A 80 7.72 -5.39 -8.69
C TRP A 80 6.53 -5.53 -9.63
N VAL A 81 6.04 -6.76 -9.85
CA VAL A 81 4.82 -6.99 -10.63
C VAL A 81 3.63 -6.28 -10.00
N GLY A 82 3.43 -6.40 -8.69
CA GLY A 82 2.36 -5.74 -7.96
C GLY A 82 2.44 -4.21 -8.05
N LEU A 83 3.64 -3.65 -7.94
CA LEU A 83 3.88 -2.22 -8.11
C LEU A 83 3.53 -1.76 -9.53
N LEU A 84 3.98 -2.48 -10.56
CA LEU A 84 3.68 -2.17 -11.96
C LEU A 84 2.18 -2.25 -12.25
N ASN A 85 1.49 -3.26 -11.73
CA ASN A 85 0.03 -3.38 -11.84
C ASN A 85 -0.69 -2.20 -11.16
N THR A 86 -0.23 -1.81 -9.96
CA THR A 86 -0.80 -0.66 -9.23
C THR A 86 -0.60 0.64 -10.00
N LEU A 87 0.60 0.86 -10.55
CA LEU A 87 0.90 2.03 -11.37
C LEU A 87 0.07 2.05 -12.64
N LEU A 88 -0.08 0.91 -13.33
CA LEU A 88 -0.92 0.82 -14.52
C LEU A 88 -2.38 1.13 -14.18
N CYS A 89 -2.93 0.48 -13.14
CA CYS A 89 -4.29 0.69 -12.69
C CYS A 89 -4.53 2.17 -12.29
N ALA A 90 -3.60 2.77 -11.55
CA ALA A 90 -3.65 4.17 -11.18
C ALA A 90 -3.58 5.09 -12.39
N ALA A 91 -2.67 4.85 -13.34
CA ALA A 91 -2.53 5.68 -14.54
C ALA A 91 -3.79 5.66 -15.40
N VAL A 92 -4.31 4.47 -15.69
CA VAL A 92 -5.56 4.29 -16.46
C VAL A 92 -6.75 4.89 -15.70
N GLY A 93 -6.85 4.62 -14.40
CA GLY A 93 -7.89 5.14 -13.53
C GLY A 93 -7.89 6.68 -13.46
N ILE A 94 -6.74 7.31 -13.24
CA ILE A 94 -6.59 8.77 -13.18
C ILE A 94 -6.96 9.39 -14.53
N PHE A 95 -6.52 8.81 -15.65
CA PHE A 95 -6.82 9.32 -16.98
C PHE A 95 -8.34 9.40 -17.21
N PHE A 96 -9.05 8.28 -17.03
CA PHE A 96 -10.50 8.24 -17.23
C PHE A 96 -11.27 9.03 -16.16
N ALA A 97 -10.85 8.95 -14.89
CA ALA A 97 -11.48 9.69 -13.80
C ALA A 97 -11.33 11.20 -13.98
N SER A 98 -10.21 11.67 -14.55
CA SER A 98 -9.99 13.08 -14.84
C SER A 98 -10.92 13.58 -15.94
N ILE A 99 -11.08 12.81 -17.02
CA ILE A 99 -12.03 13.15 -18.10
C ILE A 99 -13.46 13.19 -17.56
N LEU A 100 -13.91 12.12 -16.92
CA LEU A 100 -15.28 12.03 -16.39
C LEU A 100 -15.51 13.07 -15.28
N GLY A 101 -14.59 13.19 -14.33
CA GLY A 101 -14.68 14.14 -13.22
C GLY A 101 -14.72 15.59 -13.70
N PHE A 102 -13.92 15.93 -14.72
CA PHE A 102 -13.94 17.27 -15.31
C PHE A 102 -15.24 17.55 -16.06
N SER A 103 -15.70 16.63 -16.91
CA SER A 103 -16.97 16.77 -17.64
C SER A 103 -18.16 16.93 -16.69
N ILE A 104 -18.22 16.12 -15.63
CA ILE A 104 -19.29 16.17 -14.63
C ILE A 104 -19.16 17.43 -13.76
N GLY A 105 -17.93 17.86 -13.47
CA GLY A 105 -17.66 19.13 -12.79
C GLY A 105 -18.22 20.33 -13.56
N ILE A 106 -18.03 20.37 -14.89
CA ILE A 106 -18.64 21.40 -15.76
C ILE A 106 -20.16 21.26 -15.76
N ALA A 107 -20.69 20.05 -15.92
CA ALA A 107 -22.14 19.81 -15.95
C ALA A 107 -22.84 20.32 -14.67
N ARG A 108 -22.18 20.21 -13.51
CA ARG A 108 -22.69 20.71 -12.23
C ARG A 108 -22.81 22.25 -12.18
N LEU A 109 -22.00 22.97 -12.94
CA LEU A 109 -22.03 24.44 -13.05
C LEU A 109 -22.98 24.93 -14.16
N SER A 110 -23.67 24.01 -14.85
CA SER A 110 -24.60 24.36 -15.92
C SER A 110 -25.74 25.23 -15.40
N SER A 111 -26.14 26.22 -16.21
CA SER A 111 -27.35 27.03 -15.95
C SER A 111 -28.63 26.21 -16.07
N ASN A 112 -28.58 25.03 -16.72
CA ASN A 112 -29.70 24.12 -16.78
C ASN A 112 -29.84 23.36 -15.45
N TRP A 113 -30.92 23.69 -14.73
CA TRP A 113 -31.25 23.09 -13.43
C TRP A 113 -31.24 21.55 -13.44
N LEU A 114 -31.75 20.91 -14.50
CA LEU A 114 -31.84 19.45 -14.56
C LEU A 114 -30.44 18.83 -14.66
N VAL A 115 -29.59 19.37 -15.52
CA VAL A 115 -28.21 18.90 -15.72
C VAL A 115 -27.40 19.10 -14.43
N ALA A 116 -27.50 20.28 -13.82
CA ALA A 116 -26.80 20.57 -12.58
C ALA A 116 -27.22 19.62 -11.44
N LYS A 117 -28.53 19.33 -11.33
CA LYS A 117 -29.07 18.45 -10.28
C LYS A 117 -28.73 16.97 -10.50
N LEU A 118 -28.74 16.49 -11.76
CA LEU A 118 -28.30 15.14 -12.09
C LEU A 118 -26.80 14.95 -11.84
N ALA A 119 -25.98 15.92 -12.23
CA ALA A 119 -24.54 15.89 -11.95
C ALA A 119 -24.25 15.89 -10.44
N ALA A 120 -24.98 16.70 -9.66
CA ALA A 120 -24.89 16.69 -8.20
C ALA A 120 -25.28 15.33 -7.61
N ALA A 121 -26.42 14.76 -8.03
CA ALA A 121 -26.87 13.45 -7.56
C ALA A 121 -25.86 12.33 -7.87
N TYR A 122 -25.26 12.33 -9.06
CA TYR A 122 -24.20 11.39 -9.42
C TYR A 122 -22.99 11.51 -8.48
N VAL A 123 -22.49 12.73 -8.27
CA VAL A 123 -21.31 12.98 -7.43
C VAL A 123 -21.60 12.59 -5.98
N ASP A 124 -22.75 12.99 -5.45
CA ASP A 124 -23.14 12.69 -4.07
C ASP A 124 -23.30 11.18 -3.87
N LEU A 125 -23.94 10.46 -4.80
CA LEU A 125 -24.09 9.02 -4.70
C LEU A 125 -22.72 8.31 -4.70
N LEU A 126 -21.86 8.60 -5.66
CA LEU A 126 -20.56 7.91 -5.75
C LEU A 126 -19.61 8.22 -4.60
N ARG A 127 -19.71 9.42 -4.00
CA ARG A 127 -18.86 9.81 -2.86
C ARG A 127 -19.37 9.28 -1.52
N ASN A 128 -20.67 9.03 -1.39
CA ASN A 128 -21.28 8.53 -0.15
C ASN A 128 -21.42 7.00 -0.11
N VAL A 129 -21.40 6.31 -1.26
CA VAL A 129 -21.43 4.85 -1.30
C VAL A 129 -20.05 4.26 -0.97
N PRO A 130 -19.93 3.35 0.02
CA PRO A 130 -18.66 2.71 0.37
C PRO A 130 -18.00 2.05 -0.84
N LEU A 131 -16.69 2.28 -1.03
CA LEU A 131 -15.94 1.73 -2.16
C LEU A 131 -16.02 0.20 -2.23
N LEU A 132 -16.03 -0.48 -1.07
CA LEU A 132 -16.19 -1.93 -1.00
C LEU A 132 -17.51 -2.41 -1.63
N LEU A 133 -18.61 -1.68 -1.37
CA LEU A 133 -19.91 -1.99 -1.98
C LEU A 133 -19.86 -1.81 -3.50
N GLN A 134 -19.17 -0.76 -3.97
CA GLN A 134 -18.97 -0.55 -5.40
C GLN A 134 -18.21 -1.73 -6.03
N ILE A 135 -17.11 -2.17 -5.41
CA ILE A 135 -16.34 -3.33 -5.87
C ILE A 135 -17.21 -4.58 -5.92
N PHE A 136 -18.00 -4.86 -4.87
CA PHE A 136 -18.91 -6.00 -4.87
C PHE A 136 -20.01 -5.91 -5.92
N PHE A 137 -20.59 -4.73 -6.13
CA PHE A 137 -21.57 -4.52 -7.19
C PHE A 137 -20.99 -4.87 -8.56
N TRP A 138 -19.83 -4.32 -8.91
CA TRP A 138 -19.19 -4.60 -10.20
C TRP A 138 -18.81 -6.08 -10.35
N TYR A 139 -18.32 -6.71 -9.28
CA TYR A 139 -17.97 -8.12 -9.31
C TYR A 139 -19.21 -9.02 -9.50
N PHE A 140 -20.24 -8.88 -8.65
CA PHE A 140 -21.38 -9.79 -8.64
C PHE A 140 -22.43 -9.47 -9.70
N ALA A 141 -22.72 -8.19 -9.97
CA ALA A 141 -23.76 -7.80 -10.91
C ALA A 141 -23.28 -7.82 -12.37
N VAL A 142 -22.01 -7.48 -12.60
CA VAL A 142 -21.46 -7.32 -13.95
C VAL A 142 -20.51 -8.45 -14.31
N LEU A 143 -19.42 -8.64 -13.57
CA LEU A 143 -18.40 -9.62 -13.96
C LEU A 143 -18.88 -11.07 -13.86
N ARG A 144 -19.68 -11.40 -12.85
CA ARG A 144 -20.21 -12.76 -12.65
C ARG A 144 -21.40 -13.10 -13.57
N SER A 145 -22.09 -12.09 -14.11
CA SER A 145 -23.18 -12.31 -15.06
C SER A 145 -22.68 -12.51 -16.49
N LEU A 146 -21.40 -12.21 -16.76
CA LEU A 146 -20.75 -12.54 -18.02
C LEU A 146 -20.47 -14.05 -18.10
N PRO A 147 -20.64 -14.66 -19.30
CA PRO A 147 -20.30 -16.07 -19.54
C PRO A 147 -18.85 -16.37 -19.18
N GLY A 148 -18.59 -17.60 -18.73
CA GLY A 148 -17.22 -18.07 -18.60
C GLY A 148 -16.56 -18.16 -19.99
N PRO A 149 -15.21 -18.11 -20.07
CA PRO A 149 -14.48 -18.16 -21.35
C PRO A 149 -14.87 -19.32 -22.29
N ASN A 150 -15.39 -20.42 -21.73
CA ASN A 150 -15.76 -21.63 -22.46
C ASN A 150 -17.20 -21.66 -22.99
N ASP A 151 -18.05 -20.71 -22.62
CA ASP A 151 -19.46 -20.57 -23.08
C ASP A 151 -19.70 -19.16 -23.67
N SER A 152 -18.66 -18.58 -24.26
CA SER A 152 -18.74 -17.21 -24.78
C SER A 152 -19.72 -17.15 -25.95
N TYR A 153 -20.67 -16.21 -25.88
CA TYR A 153 -21.65 -16.03 -26.95
C TYR A 153 -20.95 -15.30 -28.10
N GLU A 154 -20.87 -15.94 -29.28
CA GLU A 154 -20.37 -15.28 -30.49
C GLU A 154 -21.33 -14.15 -30.89
N ILE A 155 -20.97 -12.92 -30.54
CA ILE A 155 -21.65 -11.74 -31.08
C ILE A 155 -20.91 -11.36 -32.36
N ALA A 156 -21.58 -11.58 -33.50
CA ALA A 156 -21.12 -11.15 -34.83
C ALA A 156 -19.72 -11.65 -35.24
N GLY A 157 -19.37 -12.89 -34.89
CA GLY A 157 -18.19 -13.61 -35.40
C GLY A 157 -16.82 -13.03 -35.05
N SER A 158 -16.76 -11.99 -34.21
CA SER A 158 -15.51 -11.29 -33.85
C SER A 158 -15.47 -10.77 -32.41
N LEU A 159 -16.60 -10.76 -31.70
CA LEU A 159 -16.71 -10.39 -30.30
C LEU A 159 -17.15 -11.60 -29.48
N PHE A 160 -16.28 -12.02 -28.56
CA PHE A 160 -16.58 -13.03 -27.55
C PHE A 160 -16.92 -12.31 -26.24
N LEU A 161 -18.09 -12.63 -25.67
CA LEU A 161 -18.59 -12.15 -24.38
C LEU A 161 -18.77 -13.32 -23.42
#